data_AF-A0A0Q4RT46-F1
#
_entry.id   AF-A0A0Q4RT46-F1
#
_cell.length_a   1.000
_cell.length_b   1.000
_cell.length_c   1.000
_cell.angle_alpha   90.00
_cell.angle_beta   90.00
_cell.angle_gamma   90.00
#
_symmetry.space_group_name_H-M   'P 1'
#
loop_
_entity.id
_entity.type
_entity.pdbx_description
1 polymer ?
#
loop_
_entity_poly.entity_id
_entity_poly.type
_entity_poly.pdbx_seq_one_letter_code
_entity_poly.pdbx_strand_id
1 'polypeptide(L)' 'MNDARVAPWMSGKFVAKLRSSTISRNPVLFAVDYKTGHGVDSSYLQLYNDYADTFAFAFWQLGHLKFKLKK' A
#
# COMPACT_ATOMS: atom_id res chain seq x y z
N MET A 1 -11.06 4.29 -1.48
CA MET A 1 -11.31 5.70 -1.86
C MET A 1 -12.69 6.15 -1.42
N ASN A 2 -13.63 5.22 -1.26
CA ASN A 2 -14.99 5.46 -0.78
C ASN A 2 -15.10 5.16 0.73
N ASP A 3 -14.02 5.39 1.47
CA ASP A 3 -13.97 5.12 2.90
C ASP A 3 -14.75 6.20 3.65
N ALA A 4 -15.92 5.84 4.17
CA ALA A 4 -16.81 6.76 4.90
C ALA A 4 -16.33 7.08 6.32
N ARG A 5 -15.35 6.32 6.84
CA ARG A 5 -14.85 6.46 8.23
C ARG A 5 -13.57 7.28 8.26
N VAL A 6 -12.68 7.11 7.28
CA VAL A 6 -11.39 7.81 7.18
C VAL A 6 -11.25 8.45 5.81
N ALA A 7 -11.12 9.77 5.80
CA ALA A 7 -11.01 10.50 4.55
C ALA A 7 -9.70 10.18 3.80
N PRO A 8 -9.75 9.85 2.49
CA PRO A 8 -8.59 9.36 1.75
C PRO A 8 -7.45 10.38 1.61
N TRP A 9 -7.76 11.68 1.68
CA TRP A 9 -6.76 12.74 1.63
C TRP A 9 -5.86 12.80 2.87
N MET A 10 -6.20 12.12 3.98
CA MET A 10 -5.28 11.97 5.11
C MET A 10 -4.01 11.20 4.69
N SER A 11 -4.19 9.98 4.19
CA SER A 11 -3.08 9.16 3.67
C SER A 11 -2.43 9.78 2.43
N GLY A 12 -3.23 10.39 1.54
CA GLY A 12 -2.73 11.07 0.35
C GLY A 12 -1.76 12.22 0.67
N LYS A 13 -2.12 13.11 1.60
CA LYS A 13 -1.23 14.20 2.05
C LYS A 13 0.03 13.67 2.71
N PHE A 14 -0.08 12.63 3.53
CA PHE A 14 1.07 12.01 4.18
C PHE A 14 2.06 11.44 3.16
N VAL A 15 1.59 10.65 2.19
CA VAL A 15 2.46 10.09 1.13
C VAL A 15 3.10 11.20 0.30
N ALA A 16 2.35 12.24 -0.07
CA ALA A 16 2.90 13.38 -0.81
C ALA A 16 4.03 14.09 -0.04
N LYS A 17 3.81 14.37 1.26
CA LYS A 17 4.82 15.00 2.11
C LYS A 17 6.02 14.09 2.37
N LEU A 18 5.79 12.80 2.58
CA LEU A 18 6.86 11.82 2.81
C LEU A 18 7.74 11.69 1.56
N ARG A 19 7.15 11.58 0.37
CA ARG A 19 7.90 11.55 -0.91
C ARG A 19 8.74 12.80 -1.13
N SER A 20 8.25 13.98 -0.76
CA SER A 20 9.00 15.24 -0.95
C SER A 20 10.07 15.49 0.11
N SER A 21 10.00 14.83 1.26
CA SER A 21 10.87 15.13 2.42
C SER A 21 11.80 13.97 2.81
N THR A 22 11.60 12.76 2.28
CA THR A 22 12.43 11.60 2.61
C THR A 22 13.84 11.74 2.05
N ILE A 23 14.85 11.40 2.86
CA ILE A 23 16.24 11.24 2.43
C ILE A 23 16.58 9.77 2.10
N SER A 24 15.66 8.85 2.41
CA SER A 24 15.82 7.44 2.07
C SER A 24 15.64 7.21 0.57
N ARG A 25 16.38 6.24 0.03
CA ARG A 25 16.21 5.77 -1.36
C ARG A 25 15.14 4.70 -1.51
N ASN A 26 14.50 4.31 -0.40
CA ASN A 26 13.44 3.30 -0.43
C ASN A 26 12.17 3.87 -1.06
N PRO A 27 11.40 3.03 -1.77
CA PRO A 27 10.14 3.45 -2.38
C PRO A 27 9.10 3.84 -1.34
N VAL A 28 8.33 4.88 -1.63
CA VAL A 28 7.12 5.23 -0.89
C VAL A 28 5.94 4.96 -1.81
N LEU A 29 5.18 3.91 -1.53
CA LEU A 29 4.01 3.50 -2.32
C LEU A 29 2.71 3.98 -1.69
N PHE A 30 1.70 4.23 -2.51
CA PHE A 30 0.34 4.52 -2.07
C PHE A 30 -0.63 3.59 -2.81
N ALA A 31 -0.93 2.45 -2.20
CA ALA A 31 -1.90 1.51 -2.73
C ALA A 31 -3.31 2.05 -2.46
N VAL A 32 -4.10 2.24 -3.52
CA VAL A 32 -5.43 2.84 -3.45
C VAL A 32 -6.43 1.93 -4.13
N ASP A 33 -7.44 1.49 -3.36
CA ASP A 33 -8.64 0.87 -3.91
C ASP A 33 -9.69 1.97 -4.20
N TYR A 34 -10.17 2.05 -5.43
CA TYR A 34 -11.19 3.03 -5.85
C TYR A 34 -12.63 2.52 -5.75
N LYS A 35 -12.83 1.22 -5.56
CA LYS A 35 -14.14 0.58 -5.48
C LYS A 35 -14.59 0.44 -4.04
N THR A 36 -13.68 0.02 -3.16
CA THR A 36 -14.02 -0.34 -1.78
C THR A 36 -14.00 0.87 -0.81
N GLY A 37 -14.83 0.76 0.23
CA GLY A 37 -14.88 1.67 1.39
C GLY A 37 -13.89 1.30 2.49
N HIS A 38 -14.30 1.34 3.76
CA HIS A 38 -13.43 1.01 4.90
C HIS A 38 -13.26 -0.52 5.12
N GLY A 39 -13.26 -1.32 4.04
CA GLY A 39 -12.99 -2.76 4.06
C GLY A 39 -14.12 -3.69 4.52
N VAL A 40 -15.29 -3.18 4.92
CA VAL A 40 -16.43 -4.03 5.37
C VAL A 40 -17.02 -4.85 4.21
N ASP A 41 -17.04 -4.28 3.02
CA ASP A 41 -17.64 -4.90 1.82
C ASP A 41 -16.59 -5.57 0.91
N SER A 42 -15.36 -5.76 1.42
CA SER A 42 -14.30 -6.44 0.67
C SER A 42 -14.64 -7.91 0.45
N SER A 43 -14.44 -8.42 -0.76
CA SER A 43 -14.48 -9.87 -1.00
C SER A 43 -13.29 -10.57 -0.35
N TYR A 44 -13.42 -11.88 -0.04
CA TYR A 44 -12.30 -12.67 0.46
C TYR A 44 -11.09 -12.66 -0.49
N LEU A 45 -11.34 -12.67 -1.81
CA LEU A 45 -10.26 -12.58 -2.79
C LEU A 45 -9.52 -11.24 -2.70
N GLN A 46 -10.24 -10.12 -2.55
CA GLN A 46 -9.63 -8.82 -2.36
C GLN A 46 -8.77 -8.80 -1.09
N LEU A 47 -9.31 -9.31 0.02
CA LEU A 47 -8.58 -9.40 1.28
C LEU A 47 -7.28 -10.21 1.13
N TYR A 48 -7.32 -11.36 0.47
CA TYR A 48 -6.12 -12.17 0.24
C TYR A 48 -5.11 -11.48 -0.68
N ASN A 49 -5.56 -10.75 -1.71
CA ASN A 49 -4.69 -9.97 -2.57
C ASN A 49 -4.01 -8.82 -1.79
N ASP A 50 -4.76 -8.11 -0.95
CA ASP A 50 -4.21 -7.03 -0.10
C ASP A 50 -3.11 -7.58 0.84
N TYR A 51 -3.34 -8.76 1.43
CA TYR A 51 -2.31 -9.45 2.21
C TYR A 51 -1.11 -9.87 1.36
N ALA A 52 -1.35 -10.48 0.20
CA ALA A 52 -0.29 -10.93 -0.69
C ALA A 52 0.62 -9.76 -1.12
N ASP A 53 0.04 -8.62 -1.50
CA ASP A 53 0.78 -7.41 -1.86
C ASP A 53 1.57 -6.85 -0.67
N THR A 54 0.97 -6.82 0.52
CA THR A 54 1.63 -6.35 1.75
C THR A 54 2.85 -7.21 2.10
N PHE A 55 2.69 -8.53 2.10
CA PHE A 55 3.79 -9.46 2.39
C PHE A 55 4.85 -9.46 1.29
N ALA A 56 4.46 -9.40 0.02
CA ALA A 56 5.41 -9.32 -1.09
C ALA A 56 6.26 -8.05 -1.01
N PHE A 57 5.65 -6.89 -0.72
CA PHE A 57 6.38 -5.65 -0.51
C PHE A 57 7.33 -5.72 0.68
N ALA A 58 6.86 -6.24 1.83
CA ALA A 58 7.69 -6.39 3.02
C ALA A 58 8.89 -7.31 2.77
N PHE A 59 8.67 -8.50 2.19
CA PHE A 59 9.76 -9.42 1.86
C PHE A 59 10.76 -8.83 0.86
N TRP A 60 10.28 -8.07 -0.12
CA TRP A 60 11.17 -7.38 -1.05
C TRP A 60 12.02 -6.32 -0.36
N GLN A 61 11.43 -5.46 0.46
CA GLN A 61 12.15 -4.40 1.17
C GLN A 61 13.08 -4.93 2.26
N LEU A 62 12.78 -6.09 2.85
CA LEU A 62 13.63 -6.77 3.84
C LEU A 62 14.69 -7.68 3.20
N GLY A 63 14.78 -7.72 1.87
CA GLY A 63 15.85 -8.43 1.16
C GLY A 63 15.69 -9.95 1.09
N HIS A 64 14.47 -10.47 1.23
CA HIS A 64 14.21 -11.91 1.13
C HIS A 64 14.62 -12.45 -0.25
N LEU A 65 15.38 -13.55 -0.28
CA LEU A 65 16.03 -14.05 -1.49
C LEU A 65 15.08 -14.33 -2.67
N LYS A 66 13.84 -14.76 -2.37
CA LYS A 66 12.81 -15.08 -3.37
C LYS A 66 12.00 -13.86 -3.84
N PHE A 67 12.03 -12.74 -3.14
CA PHE A 67 11.22 -11.56 -3.44
C PHE A 67 12.12 -10.44 -3.94
N LYS A 68 12.70 -10.64 -5.14
CA LYS A 68 13.52 -9.64 -5.83
C LYS A 68 12.82 -9.23 -7.11
N LEU A 69 12.89 -7.94 -7.45
CA LEU A 69 12.48 -7.47 -8.76
C LEU A 69 13.38 -8.11 -9.82
N LYS A 70 12.76 -8.60 -10.90
CA LYS A 70 13.52 -9.06 -12.07
C LYS A 70 14.20 -7.84 -12.70
N LYS A 71 15.47 -8.00 -13.07
CA LYS A 71 16.21 -6.99 -13.85
C LYS A 71 15.71 -6.95 -15.27
#